data_AF-A0A3D3SRM6-F1
#
_entry.id   AF-A0A3D3SRM6-F1
#
_cell.length_a   1.000
_cell.length_b   1.000
_cell.length_c   1.000
_cell.angle_alpha   90.00
_cell.angle_beta   90.00
_cell.angle_gamma   90.00
#
_symmetry.space_group_name_H-M   'P 1'
#
loop_
_entity.id
_entity.type
_entity.pdbx_description
1 polymer ?
#
loop_
_entity_poly.entity_id
_entity_poly.type
_entity_poly.pdbx_seq_one_letter_code
_entity_poly.pdbx_strand_id
1 'polypeptide(L)' 'MLFDLDGTLLDTSPDLGGAANAMRRARGMPPLSIDELRPYCSHGARGMILKALEVGH' A
#
# COMPACT_ATOMS: atom_id res chain seq x y z
N MET A 1 -3.92 14.46 -3.75
CA MET A 1 -3.32 14.60 -5.10
C MET A 1 -2.12 13.66 -5.14
N LEU A 2 -2.20 12.57 -5.89
CA LEU A 2 -1.13 11.58 -6.02
C LEU A 2 -0.21 12.10 -7.14
N PHE A 3 1.03 12.45 -6.81
CA PHE A 3 2.05 12.84 -7.79
C PHE A 3 3.02 11.68 -7.97
N ASP A 4 3.21 11.26 -9.21
CA ASP A 4 4.28 10.36 -9.64
C ASP A 4 5.45 11.17 -10.22
N LEU A 5 6.66 10.61 -10.22
CA LEU A 5 7.92 11.30 -10.47
C LEU A 5 8.09 11.79 -11.92
N ASP A 6 7.34 11.21 -12.87
CA ASP A 6 7.55 11.46 -14.32
C ASP A 6 6.30 11.98 -15.06
N GLY A 7 5.28 12.47 -14.34
CA GLY A 7 4.13 13.15 -14.96
C GLY A 7 3.07 12.24 -15.60
N THR A 8 3.16 10.92 -15.38
CA THR A 8 2.10 9.96 -15.71
C THR A 8 1.20 9.75 -14.49
N LEU A 9 -0.12 9.92 -14.64
CA LEU A 9 -1.11 9.52 -13.64
C LEU A 9 -1.17 7.97 -13.60
N LEU A 10 -0.15 7.35 -13.00
CA LEU A 10 -0.17 5.93 -12.73
C LEU A 10 -1.04 5.71 -11.49
N ASP A 11 -2.15 4.99 -11.64
CA ASP A 11 -2.86 4.45 -10.48
C ASP A 11 -1.98 3.37 -9.86
N THR A 12 -1.06 3.77 -8.96
CA THR A 12 -0.13 2.87 -8.27
C THR A 12 -0.79 2.09 -7.14
N SER A 13 -2.11 2.25 -6.93
CA SER A 13 -2.83 1.58 -5.84
C SER A 13 -2.74 0.05 -5.91
N PRO A 14 -2.87 -0.60 -7.09
CA PRO A 14 -2.67 -2.05 -7.21
C PRO A 14 -1.22 -2.46 -6.91
N ASP A 15 -0.24 -1.68 -7.36
CA ASP A 15 1.18 -1.99 -7.17
C ASP A 15 1.60 -1.87 -5.70
N LEU A 16 1.18 -0.79 -5.04
CA LEU A 16 1.40 -0.57 -3.61
C LEU A 16 0.67 -1.62 -2.76
N GLY A 17 -0.55 -2.00 -3.14
CA GLY A 17 -1.28 -3.08 -2.50
C GLY A 17 -0.60 -4.45 -2.66
N GLY A 18 -0.02 -4.70 -3.84
CA GLY A 18 0.80 -5.89 -4.10
C GLY A 18 2.05 -5.93 -3.22
N ALA A 19 2.79 -4.82 -3.13
CA ALA A 19 3.97 -4.70 -2.26
C ALA A 19 3.63 -4.90 -0.78
N ALA A 20 2.52 -4.31 -0.31
CA ALA A 20 2.00 -4.50 1.04
C ALA A 20 1.71 -5.97 1.35
N ASN A 21 1.02 -6.67 0.45
CA ASN A 21 0.70 -8.08 0.63
C ASN A 21 1.92 -9.01 0.51
N ALA A 22 2.92 -8.64 -0.30
CA ALA A 22 4.21 -9.34 -0.33
C ALA A 22 4.91 -9.29 1.04
N MET A 23 4.91 -8.13 1.71
CA MET A 23 5.48 -7.99 3.05
C MET A 23 4.71 -8.79 4.11
N ARG A 24 3.37 -8.85 4.02
CA ARG A 24 2.53 -9.66 4.92
C ARG A 24 2.80 -11.14 4.76
N ARG A 25 2.87 -11.63 3.52
CA ARG A 25 3.24 -13.03 3.20
C ARG A 25 4.61 -13.40 3.76
N ALA A 26 5.61 -12.54 3.59
CA ALA A 26 6.96 -12.78 4.12
C ALA A 26 6.99 -12.91 5.66
N ARG A 27 5.97 -12.40 6.36
CA ARG A 27 5.82 -12.46 7.82
C ARG A 27 4.77 -13.48 8.30
N GLY A 28 4.21 -14.29 7.40
CA GLY A 28 3.17 -15.27 7.74
C GLY A 28 1.81 -14.65 8.06
N MET A 29 1.58 -13.38 7.71
CA MET A 29 0.31 -12.69 7.94
C MET A 29 -0.65 -12.91 6.75
N PRO A 30 -1.97 -13.01 6.99
CA PRO A 30 -2.96 -13.11 5.92
C PRO A 30 -2.98 -11.83 5.08
N PRO A 31 -3.13 -11.89 3.75
CA PRO A 31 -3.18 -10.69 2.92
C PRO A 31 -4.40 -9.82 3.25
N LEU A 32 -4.30 -8.52 3.00
CA LEU A 32 -5.41 -7.57 3.06
C LEU A 32 -6.01 -7.40 1.67
N SER A 33 -7.31 -7.13 1.60
CA SER A 33 -7.97 -6.81 0.35
C SER A 33 -7.50 -5.46 -0.21
N ILE A 34 -7.64 -5.27 -1.52
CA ILE A 34 -7.34 -3.96 -2.14
C ILE A 34 -8.21 -2.86 -1.54
N ASP A 35 -9.46 -3.14 -1.18
CA ASP A 35 -10.36 -2.15 -0.60
C ASP A 35 -9.92 -1.70 0.80
N GLU A 36 -9.30 -2.58 1.58
CA GLU A 36 -8.69 -2.22 2.86
C GLU A 36 -7.42 -1.38 2.70
N LEU A 37 -6.70 -1.54 1.59
CA LEU A 37 -5.44 -0.84 1.31
C LEU A 37 -5.66 0.49 0.57
N ARG A 38 -6.70 0.59 -0.27
CA ARG A 38 -7.02 1.75 -1.13
C ARG A 38 -7.04 3.09 -0.39
N PRO A 39 -7.63 3.23 0.82
CA PRO A 39 -7.63 4.51 1.55
C PRO A 39 -6.22 5.02 1.92
N TYR A 40 -5.26 4.10 2.03
CA TYR A 40 -3.90 4.40 2.46
C TYR A 40 -2.95 4.62 1.29
N CYS A 41 -3.35 4.32 0.05
CA CYS A 41 -2.53 4.52 -1.15
C CYS A 41 -2.17 6.00 -1.35
N SER A 42 -3.09 6.91 -1.00
CA SER A 42 -2.89 8.37 -1.05
C SER A 42 -1.86 8.91 -0.03
N HIS A 43 -1.53 8.12 0.98
CA HIS A 43 -0.51 8.45 2.00
C HIS A 43 0.90 7.97 1.60
N GLY A 44 1.05 7.51 0.35
CA GLY A 44 2.28 6.96 -0.20
C GLY A 44 2.72 5.66 0.49
N ALA A 45 3.97 5.26 0.21
CA ALA A 45 4.53 4.00 0.72
C ALA A 45 4.50 3.91 2.26
N ARG A 46 4.74 5.02 2.98
CA ARG A 46 4.75 5.04 4.45
C ARG A 46 3.38 4.67 5.02
N GLY A 47 2.30 5.30 4.54
CA GLY A 47 0.94 4.98 4.99
C GLY A 47 0.56 3.53 4.67
N MET A 48 0.97 3.04 3.50
CA MET A 48 0.78 1.65 3.09
C MET A 48 1.48 0.66 4.04
N ILE A 49 2.75 0.90 4.37
CA ILE A 49 3.54 0.03 5.25
C ILE A 49 2.95 -0.01 6.66
N LEU A 50 2.58 1.15 7.22
CA LEU A 50 2.00 1.22 8.56
C LEU A 50 0.69 0.42 8.65
N LYS A 51 -0.20 0.58 7.67
CA LYS A 51 -1.44 -0.21 7.62
C LYS A 51 -1.17 -1.70 7.37
N ALA A 52 -0.31 -2.02 6.42
CA ALA A 52 -0.01 -3.40 6.03
C ALA A 52 0.62 -4.22 7.16
N LEU A 53 1.41 -3.58 8.01
CA LEU A 53 2.06 -4.23 9.16
C LEU A 53 1.30 -4.01 10.47
N GLU A 54 0.15 -3.34 10.43
CA GLU A 54 -0.65 -2.99 11.62
C GLU A 54 0.18 -2.26 12.68
N VAL A 55 1.16 -1.47 12.23
CA VAL A 55 2.04 -0.68 13.09
C VAL A 55 1.32 0.64 13.38
N GLY A 56 0.78 0.73 14.59
CA GLY A 56 0.06 1.91 15.06
C GLY A 56 0.94 3.15 15.26
N HIS A 57 0.31 4.31 15.14
CA HIS A 57 0.69 5.53 15.87
C HIS A 57 -0.02 5.53 17.23
#